data_AF-A0A933XMT1-F1
#
_entry.id   AF-A0A933XMT1-F1
#
_cell.length_a   1.000
_cell.length_b   1.000
_cell.length_c   1.000
_cell.angle_alpha   90.00
_cell.angle_beta   90.00
_cell.angle_gamma   90.00
#
_symmetry.space_group_name_H-M   'P 1'
#
loop_
_entity.id
_entity.type
_entity.pdbx_description
1 polymer ?
#
loop_
_entity_poly.entity_id
_entity_poly.type
_entity_poly.pdbx_seq_one_letter_code
_entity_poly.pdbx_strand_id
1 'polypeptide(L)' 'ISAEWLDSYNEERPHDALAGLPPATYRAQLEARSSPLAVSP' A
#
# COMPACT_ATOMS: atom_id res chain seq x y z
N ILE A 1 13.16 -0.90 -16.85
CA ILE A 1 11.95 -1.29 -16.09
C ILE A 1 10.76 -0.78 -16.90
N SER A 2 9.80 -1.64 -17.25
CA SER A 2 8.58 -1.23 -17.97
C SER A 2 7.49 -0.79 -16.98
N ALA A 3 6.52 -0.02 -17.46
CA ALA A 3 5.35 0.37 -16.67
C ALA A 3 4.55 -0.86 -16.23
N GLU A 4 4.34 -1.82 -17.13
CA GLU A 4 3.65 -3.08 -16.85
C GLU A 4 4.34 -3.88 -15.74
N TRP A 5 5.68 -3.94 -15.76
CA TRP A 5 6.42 -4.63 -14.71
C TRP A 5 6.27 -3.95 -13.35
N LEU A 6 6.30 -2.62 -13.33
CA LEU A 6 6.18 -1.85 -12.09
C LEU A 6 4.77 -1.98 -11.49
N ASP A 7 3.75 -2.05 -12.35
CA ASP A 7 2.35 -2.23 -11.95
C ASP A 7 2.15 -3.58 -11.25
N SER A 8 2.51 -4.69 -11.92
CA SER A 8 2.47 -6.03 -11.31
C SER A 8 3.30 -6.13 -10.03
N TYR A 9 4.46 -5.48 -9.97
CA TYR A 9 5.25 -5.46 -8.74
C TYR A 9 4.52 -4.75 -7.59
N ASN A 10 3.88 -3.61 -7.85
CA ASN A 10 3.20 -2.86 -6.80
C ASN A 10 1.90 -3.54 -6.33
N GLU A 11 1.17 -4.17 -7.24
CA GLU A 11 -0.14 -4.75 -6.96
C GLU A 11 -0.06 -6.20 -6.45
N GLU A 12 0.90 -7.00 -6.93
CA GLU A 12 0.83 -8.46 -6.76
C GLU A 12 1.96 -9.05 -5.92
N ARG A 13 3.13 -8.40 -5.84
CA ARG A 13 4.31 -9.00 -5.22
C ARG A 13 4.30 -8.85 -3.69
N PRO A 14 4.20 -9.95 -2.92
CA PRO A 14 4.32 -9.89 -1.47
C PRO A 14 5.75 -9.54 -1.05
N HIS A 15 5.87 -8.81 0.06
CA HIS A 15 7.17 -8.37 0.57
C HIS A 15 7.29 -8.60 2.09
N ASP A 16 8.32 -9.32 2.54
CA ASP A 16 8.48 -9.69 3.96
C ASP A 16 8.56 -8.47 4.88
N ALA A 17 9.27 -7.41 4.47
CA ALA A 17 9.33 -6.16 5.22
C ALA A 17 7.97 -5.45 5.37
N LEU A 18 6.99 -5.80 4.53
CA LEU A 18 5.61 -5.31 4.57
C LEU A 18 4.67 -6.36 5.18
N ALA A 19 5.20 -7.27 5.99
CA ALA A 19 4.47 -8.41 6.56
C ALA A 19 3.80 -9.31 5.49
N GLY A 20 4.46 -9.44 4.32
CA GLY A 20 3.97 -10.22 3.20
C GLY A 20 2.95 -9.49 2.30
N LEU A 21 2.69 -8.20 2.54
CA LEU A 21 1.76 -7.43 1.71
C LEU A 21 2.42 -6.89 0.44
N PRO A 22 1.66 -6.70 -0.66
CA PRO A 22 2.09 -5.89 -1.78
C PRO A 22 2.24 -4.41 -1.42
N PRO A 23 3.14 -3.67 -2.11
CA PRO A 23 3.34 -2.24 -1.90
C PRO A 23 2.05 -1.41 -1.92
N ALA A 24 1.15 -1.66 -2.88
CA ALA A 24 -0.11 -0.93 -3.02
C ALA A 24 -1.03 -1.13 -1.81
N THR A 25 -1.18 -2.38 -1.35
CA THR A 25 -1.99 -2.71 -0.16
C THR A 25 -1.44 -2.06 1.10
N TYR A 26 -0.12 -2.12 1.30
CA TYR A 26 0.50 -1.50 2.47
C TYR A 26 0.31 0.02 2.48
N ARG A 27 0.45 0.68 1.32
CA ARG A 27 0.18 2.11 1.17
C ARG A 27 -1.26 2.47 1.52
N ALA A 28 -2.23 1.73 1.00
CA ALA A 28 -3.65 1.97 1.31
C ALA A 28 -3.94 1.86 2.83
N GLN A 29 -3.30 0.91 3.51
CA GLN A 29 -3.41 0.79 4.97
C GLN A 29 -2.79 1.97 5.72
N LEU A 30 -1.65 2.49 5.25
CA LEU A 30 -1.05 3.69 5.82
C LEU A 30 -1.96 4.91 5.62
N GLU A 31 -2.48 5.12 4.41
CA GLU A 31 -3.38 6.23 4.08
C GLU A 31 -4.67 6.18 4.92
N ALA A 32 -5.23 4.98 5.12
CA ALA A 32 -6.40 4.78 6.00
C ALA A 32 -6.11 5.12 7.47
N ARG A 33 -4.89 4.82 7.97
CA ARG A 33 -4.46 5.14 9.34
C ARG A 33 -4.09 6.61 9.52
N SER A 34 -3.56 7.23 8.48
CA SER A 34 -3.14 8.64 8.47
C SER A 34 -4.29 9.60 8.15
N SER A 35 -5.43 9.07 7.70
CA SER A 35 -6.64 9.87 7.56
C SER A 35 -7.04 10.42 8.93
N PRO A 36 -7.12 11.75 9.11
CA PRO A 36 -7.54 12.31 10.38
C PRO A 36 -8.94 11.77 10.66
N LEU A 37 -9.10 11.07 11.79
CA LEU A 37 -10.41 10.87 12.39
C LEU A 37 -11.08 12.24 12.37
N ALA A 38 -12.23 12.35 11.71
CA ALA A 38 -13.05 13.54 11.83
C ALA A 38 -13.33 13.72 13.31
N VAL A 39 -12.57 14.62 13.96
CA VAL A 39 -12.78 14.99 15.35
C VAL A 39 -14.13 15.68 15.34
N SER A 40 -15.17 14.94 15.71
CA SER A 40 -16.51 15.52 15.80
C SER A 40 -16.49 16.53 16.96
N PRO A 41 -17.09 17.73 16.76
CA PRO A 41 -17.08 18.80 17.75
C PRO A 41 -17.84 18.46 19.04
#